data_AF-A0A2J5NRB5-F1
#
_entry.id   AF-A0A2J5NRB5-F1
#
_cell.length_a   1.000
_cell.length_b   1.000
_cell.length_c   1.000
_cell.angle_alpha   90.00
_cell.angle_beta   90.00
_cell.angle_gamma   90.00
#
_symmetry.space_group_name_H-M   'P 1'
#
loop_
_entity.id
_entity.type
_entity.pdbx_description
1 polymer ?
#
loop_
_entity_poly.entity_id
_entity_poly.type
_entity_poly.pdbx_seq_one_letter_code
_entity_poly.pdbx_strand_id
1 'polypeptide(L)'
;MSNNPPLRFSHSHHLLSVKGCDAEPDVLAFEGDEVLSKPFRYRIEFTSADHTISKEMMLMKAASLTLQAPVDQGYGIKIQQPVRVIQGVVTGFERLGTSKDETRYALTLEPRLALLDRSHQNAIYQDMSVPQIVEKILRERHNMRGQDFLFSLSKEYPRREQVMQYG
;
A
#
# COMPACT_ATOMS: atom_id res chain seq x y z
N MET A 1 14.87 31.34 24.71
CA MET A 1 13.59 30.71 24.30
C MET A 1 13.86 29.23 24.17
N SER A 2 13.25 28.40 25.02
CA SER A 2 13.48 26.96 25.06
C SER A 2 12.87 26.31 23.82
N ASN A 3 13.71 25.76 22.95
CA ASN A 3 13.30 25.10 21.71
C ASN A 3 13.19 23.59 21.95
N ASN A 4 12.45 23.20 23.00
CA ASN A 4 12.16 21.79 23.23
C ASN A 4 11.01 21.39 22.31
N PRO A 5 11.20 20.40 21.41
CA PRO A 5 10.09 19.86 20.65
C PRO A 5 9.03 19.33 21.64
N PRO A 6 7.73 19.54 21.36
CA PRO A 6 6.69 19.05 22.24
C PRO A 6 6.84 17.53 22.38
N LEU A 7 6.87 17.05 23.62
CA LEU A 7 6.80 15.61 23.92
C LEU A 7 5.42 15.11 23.47
N ARG A 8 5.35 14.52 22.28
CA ARG A 8 4.15 13.86 21.78
C ARG A 8 4.15 12.43 22.30
N PHE A 9 3.21 12.12 23.20
CA PHE A 9 2.96 10.76 23.65
C PHE A 9 2.13 10.03 22.59
N SER A 10 2.81 9.38 21.64
CA SER A 10 2.17 8.48 20.68
C SER A 10 1.95 7.11 21.35
N HIS A 11 0.71 6.65 21.34
CA HIS A 11 0.34 5.26 21.68
C HIS A 11 0.15 4.42 20.42
N SER A 12 0.61 4.93 19.27
CA SER A 12 0.48 4.29 17.96
C SER A 12 1.27 2.99 17.96
N HIS A 13 0.58 1.85 17.99
CA HIS A 13 1.20 0.54 17.90
C HIS A 13 1.57 0.16 16.45
N HIS A 14 0.97 0.85 15.48
CA HIS A 14 1.17 0.62 14.06
C HIS A 14 1.48 1.94 13.38
N LEU A 15 2.41 1.91 12.43
CA LEU A 15 2.86 3.12 11.76
C LEU A 15 2.31 3.14 10.34
N LEU A 16 1.72 4.27 9.97
CA LEU A 16 1.33 4.56 8.60
C LEU A 16 2.29 5.61 8.04
N SER A 17 2.87 5.34 6.88
CA SER A 17 3.67 6.32 6.15
C SER A 17 3.10 6.49 4.75
N VAL A 18 2.94 7.73 4.30
CA VAL A 18 2.52 8.08 2.95
C VAL A 18 3.56 9.02 2.35
N LYS A 19 4.08 8.66 1.18
CA LYS A 19 5.18 9.39 0.55
C LYS A 19 4.77 10.83 0.22
N GLY A 20 5.52 11.78 0.78
CA GLY A 20 5.31 13.21 0.56
C GLY A 20 4.17 13.81 1.41
N CYS A 21 3.73 13.09 2.43
CA CYS A 21 2.86 13.63 3.47
C CYS A 21 3.70 13.83 4.75
N ASP A 22 3.81 15.08 5.18
CA ASP A 22 4.53 15.45 6.42
C ASP A 22 3.63 15.41 7.66
N ALA A 23 2.33 15.12 7.48
CA ALA A 23 1.45 14.89 8.60
C ALA A 23 1.88 13.64 9.36
N GLU A 24 1.68 13.63 10.67
CA GLU A 24 1.93 12.48 11.53
C GLU A 24 0.60 11.73 11.72
N PRO A 25 0.29 10.70 10.91
CA PRO A 25 -0.92 9.91 11.09
C PRO A 25 -0.78 8.98 12.30
N ASP A 26 -1.73 9.07 13.22
CA ASP A 26 -1.86 8.12 14.32
C ASP A 26 -2.87 7.04 13.94
N VAL A 27 -2.42 5.79 13.77
CA VAL A 27 -3.27 4.68 13.33
C VAL A 27 -4.24 4.28 14.44
N LEU A 28 -5.54 4.43 14.15
CA LEU A 28 -6.63 4.09 15.08
C LEU A 28 -7.08 2.64 14.92
N ALA A 29 -7.33 2.21 13.68
CA ALA A 29 -7.80 0.87 13.36
C ALA A 29 -7.48 0.54 11.90
N PHE A 30 -7.40 -0.75 11.57
CA PHE A 30 -7.37 -1.18 10.18
C PHE A 30 -8.02 -2.55 10.02
N GLU A 31 -8.52 -2.80 8.81
CA GLU A 31 -9.05 -4.08 8.37
C GLU A 31 -8.37 -4.44 7.04
N GLY A 32 -7.94 -5.69 6.91
CA GLY A 32 -7.21 -6.18 5.75
C GLY A 32 -7.80 -7.47 5.20
N ASP A 33 -8.00 -7.53 3.89
CA ASP A 33 -8.33 -8.75 3.15
C ASP A 33 -7.12 -9.17 2.30
N GLU A 34 -6.67 -10.41 2.51
CA GLU A 34 -5.57 -11.02 1.78
C GLU A 34 -5.94 -12.44 1.33
N VAL A 35 -5.93 -12.67 0.01
CA VAL A 35 -6.21 -13.98 -0.59
C VAL A 35 -5.20 -14.26 -1.70
N LEU A 36 -4.77 -15.51 -1.83
CA LEU A 36 -3.89 -15.93 -2.93
C LEU A 36 -4.51 -15.58 -4.28
N SER A 37 -3.66 -15.11 -5.20
CA SER A 37 -4.05 -14.69 -6.56
C SER A 37 -5.04 -13.53 -6.63
N LYS A 38 -5.22 -12.76 -5.55
CA LYS A 38 -5.95 -11.49 -5.55
C LYS A 38 -5.08 -10.37 -4.93
N PRO A 39 -5.15 -9.14 -5.45
CA PRO A 39 -4.57 -7.99 -4.77
C PRO A 39 -5.14 -7.85 -3.35
N PHE A 40 -4.28 -7.63 -2.36
CA PHE A 40 -4.75 -7.33 -1.01
C PHE A 40 -5.45 -5.97 -0.97
N ARG A 41 -6.28 -5.76 0.06
CA ARG A 41 -6.89 -4.47 0.34
C ARG A 41 -6.93 -4.20 1.84
N TYR A 42 -6.31 -3.10 2.26
CA TYR A 42 -6.35 -2.62 3.65
C TYR A 42 -7.11 -1.30 3.74
N ARG A 43 -8.14 -1.24 4.57
CA ARG A 43 -8.75 0.02 5.00
C ARG A 43 -8.12 0.42 6.31
N ILE A 44 -7.49 1.59 6.36
CA ILE A 44 -6.74 2.09 7.52
C ILE A 44 -7.38 3.40 7.96
N GLU A 45 -7.83 3.43 9.20
CA GLU A 45 -8.34 4.63 9.86
C GLU A 45 -7.27 5.23 10.75
N PHE A 46 -7.11 6.55 10.67
CA PHE A 46 -6.10 7.26 11.43
C PHE A 46 -6.58 8.67 11.80
N THR A 47 -5.98 9.25 12.83
CA THR A 47 -6.20 10.64 13.20
C THR A 47 -4.96 11.48 12.91
N SER A 48 -5.17 12.79 12.74
CA SER A 48 -4.07 13.74 12.68
C SER A 48 -4.51 15.07 13.27
N ALA A 49 -3.59 15.74 13.97
CA ALA A 49 -3.75 17.13 14.41
C ALA A 49 -3.73 18.12 13.23
N ASP A 50 -3.18 17.69 12.08
CA ASP A 50 -3.29 18.46 10.85
C ASP A 50 -4.66 18.26 10.21
N HIS A 51 -5.49 19.30 10.23
CA HIS A 51 -6.82 19.28 9.62
C HIS A 51 -6.81 19.55 8.10
N THR A 52 -5.64 19.85 7.52
CA THR A 52 -5.49 20.32 6.14
C THR A 52 -5.10 19.21 5.15
N ILE A 53 -4.95 17.97 5.63
CA ILE A 53 -4.62 16.82 4.78
C ILE A 53 -5.64 16.70 3.65
N SER A 54 -5.17 16.92 2.42
CA SER A 54 -5.99 16.91 1.21
C SER A 54 -5.95 15.56 0.50
N LYS A 55 -6.89 15.35 -0.42
CA LYS A 55 -6.95 14.12 -1.24
C LYS A 55 -5.71 13.98 -2.13
N GLU A 56 -5.20 15.08 -2.66
CA GLU A 56 -4.07 15.16 -3.58
C GLU A 56 -2.74 14.80 -2.90
N MET A 57 -2.65 15.07 -1.58
CA MET A 57 -1.51 14.67 -0.76
C MET A 57 -1.46 13.16 -0.54
N MET A 58 -2.61 12.48 -0.61
CA MET A 58 -2.75 11.08 -0.23
C MET A 58 -2.90 10.13 -1.42
N LEU A 59 -3.84 10.41 -2.33
CA LEU A 59 -4.19 9.52 -3.42
C LEU A 59 -3.02 9.29 -4.38
N MET A 60 -2.91 8.04 -4.85
CA MET A 60 -1.88 7.56 -5.77
C MET A 60 -0.44 7.70 -5.26
N LYS A 61 -0.25 8.04 -3.98
CA LYS A 61 1.06 8.02 -3.34
C LYS A 61 1.42 6.62 -2.87
N ALA A 62 2.71 6.30 -2.93
CA ALA A 62 3.23 5.10 -2.28
C ALA A 62 3.07 5.24 -0.76
N ALA A 63 2.62 4.17 -0.12
CA ALA A 63 2.39 4.16 1.31
C ALA A 63 2.75 2.80 1.91
N SER A 64 2.99 2.78 3.22
CA SER A 64 3.25 1.56 3.96
C SER A 64 2.56 1.55 5.31
N LEU A 65 1.98 0.39 5.66
CA LEU A 65 1.51 0.07 7.01
C LEU A 65 2.54 -0.86 7.66
N THR A 66 3.12 -0.42 8.77
CA THR A 66 4.07 -1.19 9.56
C THR A 66 3.39 -1.74 10.80
N LEU A 67 3.29 -3.06 10.86
CA LEU A 67 2.80 -3.80 12.02
C LEU A 67 3.97 -3.99 13.00
N GLN A 68 3.88 -3.44 14.19
CA GLN A 68 4.91 -3.57 15.22
C GLN A 68 4.48 -4.59 16.28
N ALA A 69 5.46 -5.29 16.86
CA ALA A 69 5.23 -6.17 17.99
C ALA A 69 4.86 -5.34 19.24
N PRO A 70 4.08 -5.91 20.18
CA PRO A 70 3.96 -5.36 21.51
C PRO A 70 5.34 -5.15 22.14
N VAL A 71 5.48 -4.12 22.96
CA VAL A 71 6.73 -3.86 23.68
C VAL A 71 6.96 -4.98 24.69
N ASP A 72 8.01 -5.76 24.50
CA ASP A 72 8.40 -6.77 25.49
C ASP A 72 8.85 -6.05 26.77
N GLN A 73 8.24 -6.37 27.91
CA GLN A 73 8.53 -5.71 29.20
C GLN A 73 9.80 -6.27 29.88
N GLY A 74 10.46 -7.26 29.26
CA GLY A 74 11.71 -7.83 29.74
C GLY A 74 12.95 -6.96 29.42
N TYR A 75 13.81 -6.76 30.42
CA TYR A 75 15.17 -6.20 30.29
C TYR A 75 15.32 -4.71 29.88
N GLY A 76 14.39 -3.84 30.28
CA GLY A 76 14.64 -2.39 30.33
C GLY A 76 14.85 -1.67 28.98
N ILE A 77 14.72 -2.39 27.86
CA ILE A 77 14.88 -1.87 26.51
C ILE A 77 13.52 -1.99 25.80
N LYS A 78 12.80 -0.86 25.70
CA LYS A 78 11.54 -0.76 24.95
C LYS A 78 11.80 -0.65 23.44
N ILE A 79 12.20 -1.72 22.77
CA ILE A 79 12.29 -1.72 21.30
C ILE A 79 10.99 -2.31 20.74
N GLN A 80 10.15 -1.47 20.13
CA GLN A 80 9.09 -1.94 19.24
C GLN A 80 9.73 -2.41 17.93
N GLN A 81 9.76 -3.71 17.69
CA GLN A 81 10.31 -4.27 16.45
C GLN A 81 9.21 -4.36 15.38
N PRO A 82 9.49 -3.95 14.12
CA PRO A 82 8.55 -4.14 13.01
C PRO A 82 8.47 -5.64 12.69
N VAL A 83 7.26 -6.20 12.78
CA VAL A 83 6.98 -7.61 12.47
C VAL A 83 6.72 -7.77 10.97
N ARG A 84 6.00 -6.82 10.37
CA ARG A 84 5.63 -6.85 8.96
C ARG A 84 5.45 -5.43 8.43
N VAL A 85 5.88 -5.20 7.19
CA VAL A 85 5.62 -3.95 6.46
C VAL A 85 4.80 -4.29 5.23
N ILE A 86 3.60 -3.74 5.14
CA ILE A 86 2.70 -3.88 3.99
C ILE A 86 2.91 -2.64 3.13
N GLN A 87 3.43 -2.82 1.91
CA GLN A 87 3.73 -1.74 0.99
C GLN A 87 2.73 -1.71 -0.15
N GLY A 88 2.24 -0.52 -0.49
CA GLY A 88 1.25 -0.34 -1.54
C GLY A 88 1.14 1.09 -2.04
N VAL A 89 0.00 1.37 -2.65
CA VAL A 89 -0.41 2.68 -3.14
C VAL A 89 -1.77 3.02 -2.52
N VAL A 90 -1.96 4.29 -2.18
CA VAL A 90 -3.25 4.76 -1.67
C VAL A 90 -4.25 4.87 -2.83
N THR A 91 -5.27 4.03 -2.82
CA THR A 91 -6.28 3.96 -3.89
C THR A 91 -7.59 4.64 -3.55
N GLY A 92 -7.83 4.91 -2.26
CA GLY A 92 -8.98 5.65 -1.73
C GLY A 92 -8.59 6.48 -0.51
N PHE A 93 -9.26 7.61 -0.33
CA PHE A 93 -9.05 8.51 0.81
C PHE A 93 -10.34 9.23 1.19
N GLU A 94 -10.64 9.24 2.48
CA GLU A 94 -11.87 9.75 3.06
C GLU A 94 -11.55 10.57 4.32
N ARG A 95 -12.28 11.68 4.51
CA ARG A 95 -12.33 12.41 5.77
C ARG A 95 -13.60 12.02 6.49
N LEU A 96 -13.48 11.37 7.65
CA LEU A 96 -14.61 10.81 8.39
C LEU A 96 -15.26 11.85 9.31
N GLY A 97 -14.46 12.72 9.92
CA GLY A 97 -14.96 13.77 10.81
C GLY A 97 -13.85 14.59 11.43
N THR A 98 -14.18 15.79 11.90
CA THR A 98 -13.20 16.71 12.50
C THR A 98 -13.71 17.20 13.84
N SER A 99 -12.86 17.03 14.84
CA SER A 99 -13.00 17.60 16.17
C SER A 99 -12.19 18.89 16.26
N LYS A 100 -12.19 19.53 17.43
CA LYS A 100 -11.40 20.74 17.67
C LYS A 100 -9.89 20.48 17.57
N ASP A 101 -9.44 19.31 18.02
CA ASP A 101 -8.02 19.01 18.20
C ASP A 101 -7.45 18.06 17.15
N GLU A 102 -8.30 17.26 16.48
CA GLU A 102 -7.88 16.30 15.46
C GLU A 102 -8.94 16.06 14.38
N THR A 103 -8.51 15.59 13.21
CA THR A 103 -9.38 15.04 12.15
C THR A 103 -9.15 13.54 12.02
N ARG A 104 -10.25 12.79 11.89
CA ARG A 104 -10.23 11.36 11.57
C ARG A 104 -10.36 11.16 10.05
N TYR A 105 -9.47 10.34 9.51
CA TYR A 105 -9.39 9.98 8.11
C TYR A 105 -9.45 8.47 7.94
N ALA A 106 -9.76 8.03 6.73
CA ALA A 106 -9.56 6.65 6.29
C ALA A 106 -8.87 6.64 4.94
N LEU A 107 -7.95 5.69 4.73
CA LEU A 107 -7.36 5.43 3.43
C LEU A 107 -7.45 3.95 3.06
N THR A 108 -7.46 3.68 1.76
CA THR A 108 -7.40 2.32 1.22
C THR A 108 -6.01 2.10 0.65
N LEU A 109 -5.30 1.09 1.16
CA LEU A 109 -3.97 0.67 0.71
C LEU A 109 -4.09 -0.64 -0.07
N GLU A 110 -3.64 -0.62 -1.32
CA GLU A 110 -3.64 -1.79 -2.21
C GLU A 110 -2.27 -1.91 -2.90
N PRO A 111 -1.86 -3.09 -3.38
CA PRO A 111 -0.63 -3.21 -4.14
C PRO A 111 -0.79 -2.49 -5.49
N ARG A 112 0.32 -2.07 -6.11
CA ARG A 112 0.31 -1.48 -7.46
C ARG A 112 -0.41 -2.36 -8.50
N LEU A 113 -0.43 -3.68 -8.28
CA LEU A 113 -1.14 -4.62 -9.15
C LEU A 113 -2.64 -4.33 -9.25
N ALA A 114 -3.28 -3.82 -8.19
CA ALA A 114 -4.71 -3.45 -8.20
C ALA A 114 -5.02 -2.32 -9.20
N LEU A 115 -4.03 -1.49 -9.55
CA LEU A 115 -4.22 -0.40 -10.52
C LEU A 115 -4.45 -0.90 -11.95
N LEU A 116 -4.15 -2.16 -12.25
CA LEU A 116 -4.41 -2.76 -13.56
C LEU A 116 -5.91 -2.83 -13.87
N ASP A 117 -6.76 -2.93 -12.84
CA ASP A 117 -8.22 -2.95 -12.99
C ASP A 117 -8.77 -1.61 -13.52
N ARG A 118 -7.96 -0.55 -13.49
CA ARG A 118 -8.34 0.77 -14.00
C ARG A 118 -7.99 0.95 -15.49
N SER A 119 -7.43 -0.05 -16.16
CA SER A 119 -7.04 0.05 -17.57
C SER A 119 -7.54 -1.13 -18.43
N HIS A 120 -8.52 -0.84 -19.28
CA HIS A 120 -9.06 -1.79 -20.25
C HIS A 120 -8.53 -1.51 -21.65
N GLN A 121 -7.98 -2.53 -22.30
CA GLN A 121 -7.50 -2.47 -23.68
C GLN A 121 -7.70 -3.82 -24.35
N ASN A 122 -7.98 -3.76 -25.65
CA ASN A 122 -8.00 -4.92 -26.52
C ASN A 122 -6.60 -5.10 -27.12
N ALA A 123 -6.06 -6.31 -27.05
CA ALA A 123 -4.72 -6.62 -27.53
C ALA A 123 -4.63 -8.05 -28.08
N ILE A 124 -3.74 -8.25 -29.04
CA ILE A 124 -3.39 -9.56 -29.58
C ILE A 124 -1.92 -9.82 -29.27
N TYR A 125 -1.64 -10.92 -28.59
CA TYR A 125 -0.29 -11.40 -28.31
C TYR A 125 -0.02 -12.62 -29.19
N GLN A 126 1.06 -12.57 -29.97
CA GLN A 126 1.40 -13.63 -30.93
C GLN A 126 2.71 -14.29 -30.53
N ASP A 127 2.78 -15.61 -30.71
CA ASP A 127 3.93 -16.45 -30.37
C ASP A 127 4.47 -16.17 -28.95
N MET A 128 3.62 -16.18 -27.93
CA MET A 128 4.05 -15.94 -26.54
C MET A 128 3.47 -16.98 -25.60
N SER A 129 4.23 -17.36 -24.57
CA SER A 129 3.69 -18.14 -23.45
C SER A 129 2.93 -17.25 -22.47
N VAL A 130 2.07 -17.84 -21.63
CA VAL A 130 1.28 -17.07 -20.65
C VAL A 130 2.15 -16.22 -19.72
N PRO A 131 3.25 -16.74 -19.12
CA PRO A 131 4.15 -15.91 -18.31
C PRO A 131 4.76 -14.74 -19.08
N GLN A 132 5.13 -14.94 -20.36
CA GLN A 132 5.67 -13.88 -21.21
C GLN A 132 4.63 -12.78 -21.47
N ILE A 133 3.36 -13.15 -21.69
CA ILE A 133 2.26 -12.19 -21.87
C ILE A 133 2.07 -11.38 -20.58
N VAL A 134 2.00 -12.05 -19.43
CA VAL A 134 1.84 -11.37 -18.13
C VAL A 134 3.02 -10.43 -17.87
N GLU A 135 4.26 -10.90 -18.07
CA GLU A 135 5.46 -10.07 -17.92
C GLU A 135 5.41 -8.82 -18.82
N LYS A 136 5.02 -9.00 -20.09
CA LYS A 136 4.86 -7.90 -21.05
C LYS A 136 3.86 -6.86 -20.56
N ILE A 137 2.70 -7.30 -20.06
CA ILE A 137 1.68 -6.41 -19.49
C ILE A 137 2.25 -5.63 -18.29
N LEU A 138 2.90 -6.32 -17.35
CA LEU A 138 3.44 -5.68 -16.14
C LEU A 138 4.53 -4.65 -16.48
N ARG A 139 5.46 -4.99 -17.39
CA ARG A 139 6.59 -4.12 -17.75
C ARG A 139 6.20 -2.97 -18.66
N GLU A 140 5.59 -3.27 -19.81
CA GLU A 140 5.39 -2.29 -20.88
C GLU A 140 4.21 -1.37 -20.60
N ARG A 141 3.13 -1.90 -20.03
CA ARG A 141 1.89 -1.13 -19.82
C ARG A 141 1.81 -0.48 -18.45
N HIS A 142 2.42 -1.11 -17.44
CA HIS A 142 2.30 -0.69 -16.04
C HIS A 142 3.63 -0.29 -15.39
N ASN A 143 4.70 -0.21 -16.18
CA ASN A 143 6.03 0.24 -15.77
C ASN A 143 6.51 -0.47 -14.49
N MET A 144 6.19 -1.76 -14.35
CA MET A 144 6.72 -2.59 -13.27
C MET A 144 8.13 -3.04 -13.63
N ARG A 145 9.05 -2.85 -12.69
CA ARG A 145 10.46 -3.23 -12.83
C ARG A 145 10.63 -4.70 -12.46
N GLY A 146 11.77 -5.28 -12.81
CA GLY A 146 12.05 -6.69 -12.48
C GLY A 146 12.08 -6.99 -10.97
N GLN A 147 12.29 -5.97 -10.13
CA GLN A 147 12.20 -6.10 -8.67
C GLN A 147 10.77 -6.09 -8.12
N ASP A 148 9.78 -5.71 -8.95
CA ASP A 148 8.39 -5.57 -8.51
C ASP A 148 7.63 -6.92 -8.56
N PHE A 149 8.15 -7.93 -9.27
CA PHE A 149 7.53 -9.26 -9.41
C PHE A 149 8.57 -10.36 -9.70
N LEU A 150 8.24 -11.61 -9.37
CA LEU A 150 9.08 -12.78 -9.61
C LEU A 150 8.25 -13.94 -10.17
N PHE A 151 8.72 -14.56 -11.26
CA PHE A 151 8.19 -15.82 -11.75
C PHE A 151 9.07 -16.98 -11.26
N SER A 152 8.64 -17.66 -10.19
CA SER A 152 9.23 -18.94 -9.75
C SER A 152 8.30 -20.07 -10.15
N LEU A 153 8.49 -20.59 -11.37
CA LEU A 153 7.60 -21.56 -12.00
C LEU A 153 8.32 -22.91 -12.15
N SER A 154 7.64 -24.00 -11.80
CA SER A 154 8.20 -25.37 -11.89
C SER A 154 7.96 -26.06 -13.24
N LYS A 155 7.06 -25.52 -14.07
CA LYS A 155 6.67 -26.09 -15.36
C LYS A 155 7.09 -25.17 -16.50
N GLU A 156 7.35 -25.77 -17.65
CA GLU A 156 7.44 -25.05 -18.91
C GLU A 156 6.04 -24.74 -19.44
N TYR A 157 5.85 -23.52 -19.94
CA TYR A 157 4.59 -23.05 -20.49
C TYR A 157 4.73 -22.93 -22.01
N PRO A 158 3.92 -23.65 -22.80
CA PRO A 158 4.04 -23.63 -24.25
C PRO A 158 3.74 -22.25 -24.82
N ARG A 159 4.40 -21.93 -25.93
CA ARG A 159 4.06 -20.75 -26.72
C ARG A 159 2.71 -20.96 -27.39
N ARG A 160 1.92 -19.90 -27.45
CA ARG A 160 0.65 -19.87 -28.16
C ARG A 160 0.81 -19.01 -29.39
N GLU A 161 0.36 -19.52 -30.54
CA GLU A 161 0.38 -18.79 -31.81
C GLU A 161 -0.32 -17.43 -31.68
N GLN A 162 -1.49 -17.41 -31.03
CA GLN A 162 -2.26 -16.20 -30.79
C GLN A 162 -3.04 -16.27 -29.47
N VAL A 163 -3.06 -15.15 -28.73
CA VAL A 163 -3.88 -14.92 -27.54
C VAL A 163 -4.51 -13.55 -27.64
N MET A 164 -5.83 -13.47 -27.47
CA MET A 164 -6.58 -12.22 -27.48
C MET A 164 -6.97 -11.81 -26.06
N GLN A 165 -6.69 -10.55 -25.71
CA GLN A 165 -7.33 -9.86 -24.60
C GLN A 165 -8.48 -9.03 -25.18
N TYR A 166 -9.70 -9.28 -24.70
CA TYR A 166 -10.90 -8.61 -25.17
C TYR A 166 -11.81 -8.21 -24.01
N GLY A 167 -12.33 -6.98 -24.04
CA GLY A 167 -13.19 -6.37 -23.01
C GLY A 167 -12.95 -4.87 -22.91
#